data_AF-G7WBL2-F1
#
_entry.id   AF-G7WBL2-F1
#
_cell.length_a   1.000
_cell.length_b   1.000
_cell.length_c   1.000
_cell.angle_alpha   90.00
_cell.angle_beta   90.00
_cell.angle_gamma   90.00
#
_symmetry.space_group_name_H-M   'P 1'
#
loop_
_entity.id
_entity.type
_entity.pdbx_description
1 polymer ?
#
loop_
_entity_poly.entity_id
_entity_poly.type
_entity_poly.pdbx_seq_one_letter_code
_entity_poly.pdbx_strand_id
1 'polypeptide(L)'
;METYYHNNPKIEEWTEQIIEKILTVCILSGSDSNSEYQKGCQLIAKITALLQGFSSLPAEYLADGLKQIIEQQLPDPRVINNFPAFHNTMNRMIKEGMLTVVGDLEIETVQLELTQAQPALALVHQENEKVDRLVDSGNQKLAELIENIPDTECIDGETNALNQTQLYRERIKKTLPHLFPKETIQWDVTLLSQTFLAQLNDILIYCADMDQKLNKEIYFKDGWKVMVVGEEELAYPRRLERELKNLMRIGKKIK
;
A
#
# COMPACT_ATOMS: atom_id res chain seq x y z
N MET A 1 4.58 -3.59 8.51
CA MET A 1 5.68 -3.23 7.62
C MET A 1 7.04 -3.59 8.24
N GLU A 2 7.46 -3.03 9.38
CA GLU A 2 8.80 -3.30 10.00
C GLU A 2 9.20 -4.78 10.19
N THR A 3 8.27 -5.69 10.51
CA THR A 3 8.62 -7.10 10.79
C THR A 3 8.90 -7.96 9.55
N TYR A 4 8.53 -7.51 8.35
CA TYR A 4 8.83 -8.22 7.12
C TYR A 4 10.18 -7.79 6.53
N TYR A 5 10.58 -6.54 6.77
CA TYR A 5 11.82 -5.95 6.24
C TYR A 5 13.08 -6.49 6.89
N HIS A 6 13.09 -6.68 8.22
CA HIS A 6 14.30 -7.15 8.92
C HIS A 6 14.67 -8.62 8.68
N ASN A 7 13.81 -9.38 7.99
CA ASN A 7 14.05 -10.81 7.77
C ASN A 7 14.56 -11.15 6.35
N ASN A 8 14.66 -10.17 5.45
CA ASN A 8 15.15 -10.42 4.08
C ASN A 8 16.33 -9.50 3.72
N PRO A 9 17.58 -9.99 3.82
CA PRO A 9 18.78 -9.19 3.55
C PRO A 9 18.84 -8.66 2.11
N LYS A 10 18.12 -9.29 1.16
CA LYS A 10 18.06 -8.82 -0.23
C LYS A 10 17.26 -7.53 -0.39
N ILE A 11 16.22 -7.31 0.44
CA ILE A 11 15.43 -6.07 0.37
C ILE A 11 16.29 -4.90 0.84
N GLU A 12 17.04 -5.09 1.91
CA GLU A 12 17.99 -4.09 2.44
C GLU A 12 19.05 -3.76 1.38
N GLU A 13 19.73 -4.76 0.83
CA GLU A 13 20.75 -4.57 -0.21
C GLU A 13 20.20 -3.83 -1.45
N TRP A 14 19.01 -4.21 -1.93
CA TRP A 14 18.40 -3.53 -3.08
C TRP A 14 17.95 -2.11 -2.75
N THR A 15 17.52 -1.86 -1.51
CA THR A 15 17.12 -0.53 -1.06
C THR A 15 18.33 0.41 -1.01
N GLU A 16 19.45 -0.03 -0.45
CA GLU A 16 20.70 0.73 -0.46
C GLU A 16 21.15 1.05 -1.89
N GLN A 17 21.11 0.06 -2.79
CA GLN A 17 21.42 0.26 -4.20
C GLN A 17 20.47 1.26 -4.86
N ILE A 18 19.17 1.22 -4.57
CA ILE A 18 18.20 2.20 -5.10
C ILE A 18 18.58 3.61 -4.63
N ILE A 19 18.89 3.80 -3.36
CA ILE A 19 19.29 5.10 -2.81
C ILE A 19 20.56 5.61 -3.51
N GLU A 20 21.56 4.75 -3.69
CA GLU A 20 22.77 5.07 -4.44
C GLU A 20 22.45 5.50 -5.88
N LYS A 21 21.56 4.79 -6.58
CA LYS A 21 21.15 5.14 -7.95
C LYS A 21 20.38 6.46 -7.99
N ILE A 22 19.48 6.73 -7.06
CA ILE A 22 18.77 8.02 -7.00
C ILE A 22 19.77 9.16 -6.79
N LEU A 23 20.72 9.03 -5.86
CA LEU A 23 21.76 10.03 -5.63
C LEU A 23 22.63 10.23 -6.88
N THR A 24 23.03 9.14 -7.53
CA THR A 24 23.83 9.17 -8.75
C THR A 24 23.10 9.87 -9.90
N VAL A 25 21.81 9.58 -10.08
CA VAL A 25 20.95 10.27 -11.07
C VAL A 25 20.85 11.77 -10.77
N CYS A 26 20.80 12.16 -9.50
CA CYS A 26 20.79 13.56 -9.10
C CYS A 26 22.11 14.30 -9.35
N ILE A 27 23.23 13.57 -9.44
CA ILE A 27 24.58 14.12 -9.67
C ILE A 27 24.91 14.15 -11.17
N LEU A 28 24.55 13.08 -11.89
CA LEU A 28 24.88 12.92 -13.30
C LEU A 28 23.89 13.63 -14.22
N SER A 29 24.29 13.86 -15.46
CA SER A 29 23.44 14.42 -16.52
C SER A 29 23.60 13.64 -17.82
N GLY A 30 22.59 13.65 -18.68
CA GLY A 30 22.64 13.01 -19.99
C GLY A 30 22.45 11.49 -19.96
N SER A 31 23.15 10.77 -20.85
CA SER A 31 22.98 9.32 -21.05
C SER A 31 23.28 8.49 -19.82
N ASP A 32 24.29 8.89 -19.03
CA ASP A 32 24.73 8.14 -17.86
C ASP A 32 23.69 8.19 -16.74
N SER A 33 23.06 9.37 -16.57
CA SER A 33 21.93 9.55 -15.64
C SER A 33 20.74 8.66 -16.04
N ASN A 34 20.41 8.59 -17.33
CA ASN A 34 19.35 7.70 -17.81
C ASN A 34 19.67 6.22 -17.57
N SER A 35 20.91 5.78 -17.79
CA SER A 35 21.34 4.41 -17.52
C SER A 35 21.19 4.05 -16.05
N GLU A 36 21.67 4.90 -15.14
CA GLU A 36 21.55 4.67 -13.70
C GLU A 36 20.09 4.72 -13.23
N TYR A 37 19.28 5.59 -13.83
CA TYR A 37 17.84 5.64 -13.58
C TYR A 37 17.14 4.33 -13.97
N GLN A 38 17.42 3.79 -15.16
CA GLN A 38 16.85 2.52 -15.60
C GLN A 38 17.27 1.33 -14.71
N LYS A 39 18.54 1.31 -14.26
CA LYS A 39 18.99 0.31 -13.27
C LYS A 39 18.23 0.43 -11.95
N GLY A 40 17.95 1.66 -11.50
CA GLY A 40 17.10 1.93 -10.35
C GLY A 40 15.68 1.40 -10.52
N CYS A 41 15.03 1.64 -11.67
CA CYS A 41 13.71 1.09 -11.98
C CYS A 41 13.69 -0.45 -11.94
N GLN A 42 14.75 -1.11 -12.43
CA GLN A 42 14.86 -2.57 -12.37
C GLN A 42 14.99 -3.10 -10.93
N LEU A 43 15.68 -2.38 -10.05
CA LEU A 43 15.75 -2.74 -8.62
C LEU A 43 14.39 -2.58 -7.94
N ILE A 44 13.67 -1.51 -8.25
CA ILE A 44 12.28 -1.32 -7.80
C ILE A 44 11.40 -2.48 -8.28
N ALA A 45 11.50 -2.88 -9.55
CA ALA A 45 10.74 -4.01 -10.08
C ALA A 45 11.03 -5.31 -9.33
N LYS A 46 12.31 -5.58 -9.00
CA LYS A 46 12.69 -6.76 -8.19
C LYS A 46 12.08 -6.75 -6.78
N ILE A 47 12.15 -5.61 -6.08
CA ILE A 47 11.51 -5.49 -4.76
C ILE A 47 9.99 -5.63 -4.89
N THR A 48 9.39 -4.99 -5.89
CA THR A 48 7.94 -5.03 -6.17
C THR A 48 7.46 -6.47 -6.37
N ALA A 49 8.12 -7.25 -7.24
CA ALA A 49 7.79 -8.65 -7.48
C ALA A 49 7.94 -9.50 -6.22
N LEU A 50 8.99 -9.26 -5.43
CA LEU A 50 9.21 -9.95 -4.17
C LEU A 50 8.12 -9.61 -3.13
N LEU A 51 7.68 -8.36 -3.08
CA LEU A 51 6.64 -7.90 -2.16
C LEU A 51 5.25 -8.41 -2.55
N GLN A 52 4.94 -8.47 -3.85
CA GLN A 52 3.70 -9.09 -4.36
C GLN A 52 3.62 -10.59 -4.06
N GLY A 53 4.76 -11.28 -3.99
CA GLY A 53 4.83 -12.67 -3.56
C GLY A 53 4.32 -12.90 -2.13
N PHE A 54 4.24 -11.85 -1.30
CA PHE A 54 3.56 -11.91 -0.01
C PHE A 54 2.07 -11.61 -0.18
N SER A 55 1.25 -12.66 -0.16
CA SER A 55 -0.21 -12.66 -0.37
C SER A 55 -1.05 -11.77 0.57
N SER A 56 -0.42 -10.98 1.44
CA SER A 56 -1.06 -10.13 2.45
C SER A 56 -0.99 -8.63 2.16
N LEU A 57 -0.25 -8.18 1.14
CA LEU A 57 -0.10 -6.76 0.82
C LEU A 57 -0.98 -6.37 -0.38
N PRO A 58 -2.03 -5.55 -0.19
CA PRO A 58 -2.82 -5.03 -1.31
C PRO A 58 -1.97 -4.19 -2.26
N ALA A 59 -2.17 -4.34 -3.57
CA ALA A 59 -1.40 -3.64 -4.60
C ALA A 59 -1.49 -2.10 -4.49
N GLU A 60 -2.63 -1.59 -4.00
CA GLU A 60 -2.88 -0.17 -3.72
C GLU A 60 -1.88 0.44 -2.73
N TYR A 61 -1.34 -0.34 -1.80
CA TYR A 61 -0.39 0.12 -0.79
C TYR A 61 1.07 -0.18 -1.16
N LEU A 62 1.32 -0.76 -2.32
CA LEU A 62 2.65 -1.21 -2.72
C LEU A 62 3.60 -0.03 -3.00
N ALA A 63 3.10 1.02 -3.64
CA ALA A 63 3.87 2.24 -3.92
C ALA A 63 4.27 2.96 -2.64
N ASP A 64 3.31 3.14 -1.72
CA ASP A 64 3.55 3.77 -0.42
C ASP A 64 4.46 2.91 0.46
N GLY A 65 4.29 1.58 0.41
CA GLY A 65 5.17 0.63 1.08
C GLY A 65 6.62 0.74 0.61
N LEU A 66 6.85 0.73 -0.72
CA LEU A 66 8.19 0.91 -1.30
C LEU A 66 8.80 2.26 -0.93
N LYS A 67 8.01 3.32 -0.99
CA LYS A 67 8.46 4.65 -0.57
C LYS A 67 8.91 4.65 0.88
N GLN A 68 8.12 4.05 1.79
CA GLN A 68 8.49 3.95 3.20
C GLN A 68 9.76 3.13 3.42
N ILE A 69 9.99 2.04 2.68
CA ILE A 69 11.23 1.25 2.77
C ILE A 69 12.44 2.13 2.46
N ILE A 70 12.37 2.86 1.35
CA ILE A 70 13.47 3.70 0.88
C ILE A 70 13.69 4.84 1.86
N GLU A 71 12.62 5.50 2.30
CA GLU A 71 12.68 6.61 3.26
C GLU A 71 13.30 6.21 4.60
N GLN A 72 13.08 4.97 5.05
CA GLN A 72 13.66 4.45 6.29
C GLN A 72 15.17 4.25 6.24
N GLN A 73 15.75 4.13 5.04
CA GLN A 73 17.18 3.91 4.84
C GLN A 73 17.93 5.13 4.32
N LEU A 74 17.27 6.29 4.24
CA LEU A 74 17.92 7.48 3.75
C LEU A 74 19.08 7.91 4.67
N PRO A 75 20.18 8.43 4.09
CA PRO A 75 21.20 9.12 4.85
C PRO A 75 20.63 10.35 5.56
N ASP A 76 21.45 10.98 6.42
CA ASP A 76 21.05 12.17 7.18
C ASP A 76 20.28 13.17 6.29
N PRO A 77 19.12 13.69 6.73
CA PRO A 77 18.30 14.61 5.95
C PRO A 77 19.07 15.80 5.37
N ARG A 78 20.15 16.24 6.04
CA ARG A 78 21.04 17.30 5.53
C ARG A 78 21.75 16.92 4.24
N VAL A 79 22.04 15.64 4.03
CA VAL A 79 22.63 15.12 2.78
C VAL A 79 21.58 15.15 1.67
N ILE A 80 20.38 14.64 1.94
CA ILE A 80 19.28 14.59 0.97
C ILE A 80 18.84 15.98 0.53
N ASN A 81 18.80 16.94 1.44
CA ASN A 81 18.41 18.32 1.14
C ASN A 81 19.36 19.04 0.17
N ASN A 82 20.58 18.52 -0.06
CA ASN A 82 21.48 19.03 -1.11
C ASN A 82 21.06 18.62 -2.52
N PHE A 83 20.07 17.73 -2.66
CA PHE A 83 19.59 17.20 -3.93
C PHE A 83 18.09 17.50 -4.10
N PRO A 84 17.71 18.69 -4.61
CA PRO A 84 16.30 19.10 -4.73
C PRO A 84 15.44 18.17 -5.58
N ALA A 85 16.06 17.46 -6.54
CA ALA A 85 15.39 16.51 -7.41
C ALA A 85 15.21 15.11 -6.77
N PHE A 86 15.80 14.84 -5.60
CA PHE A 86 15.87 13.49 -5.02
C PHE A 86 14.50 12.83 -4.89
N HIS A 87 13.56 13.48 -4.20
CA HIS A 87 12.23 12.90 -3.98
C HIS A 87 11.43 12.76 -5.28
N ASN A 88 11.60 13.69 -6.22
CA ASN A 88 10.93 13.60 -7.53
C ASN A 88 11.48 12.41 -8.33
N THR A 89 12.81 12.23 -8.35
CA THR A 89 13.47 11.09 -8.99
C THR A 89 13.05 9.78 -8.34
N MET A 90 13.03 9.71 -7.00
CA MET A 90 12.58 8.55 -6.24
C MET A 90 11.14 8.16 -6.59
N ASN A 91 10.20 9.11 -6.52
CA ASN A 91 8.79 8.85 -6.81
C ASN A 91 8.57 8.39 -8.26
N ARG A 92 9.29 8.98 -9.21
CA ARG A 92 9.23 8.55 -10.63
C ARG A 92 9.78 7.14 -10.83
N MET A 93 10.92 6.84 -10.20
CA MET A 93 11.56 5.53 -10.28
C MET A 93 10.68 4.43 -9.65
N ILE A 94 10.02 4.72 -8.52
CA ILE A 94 9.04 3.82 -7.90
C ILE A 94 7.90 3.55 -8.89
N LYS A 95 7.28 4.61 -9.43
CA LYS A 95 6.14 4.50 -10.36
C LYS A 95 6.50 3.68 -11.60
N GLU A 96 7.59 4.03 -12.27
CA GLU A 96 8.01 3.36 -13.51
C GLU A 96 8.47 1.91 -13.26
N GLY A 97 9.24 1.66 -12.20
CA GLY A 97 9.66 0.30 -11.84
C GLY A 97 8.49 -0.60 -11.46
N MET A 98 7.45 -0.07 -10.81
CA MET A 98 6.24 -0.83 -10.48
C MET A 98 5.38 -1.14 -11.70
N LEU A 99 5.21 -0.17 -12.62
CA LEU A 99 4.45 -0.40 -13.86
C LEU A 99 5.03 -1.56 -14.69
N THR A 100 6.33 -1.82 -14.58
CA THR A 100 6.98 -2.95 -15.26
C THR A 100 6.54 -4.31 -14.71
N VAL A 101 6.04 -4.38 -13.47
CA VAL A 101 5.62 -5.64 -12.82
C VAL A 101 4.09 -5.74 -12.75
N VAL A 102 3.42 -4.62 -12.49
CA VAL A 102 1.95 -4.54 -12.40
C VAL A 102 1.30 -4.47 -13.78
N GLY A 103 1.97 -3.89 -14.77
CA GLY A 103 1.48 -3.85 -16.16
C GLY A 103 1.37 -5.24 -16.81
N ASP A 104 2.18 -6.21 -16.35
CA ASP A 104 2.08 -7.61 -16.79
C ASP A 104 0.86 -8.34 -16.20
N LEU A 105 0.28 -7.85 -15.10
CA LEU A 105 -0.90 -8.45 -14.45
C LEU A 105 -2.24 -8.09 -15.14
N GLU A 106 -2.28 -7.07 -16.00
CA GLU A 106 -3.50 -6.76 -16.78
C GLU A 106 -3.64 -7.62 -18.06
N ILE A 107 -2.62 -8.42 -18.41
CA ILE A 107 -2.66 -9.31 -19.60
C ILE A 107 -2.84 -10.79 -19.22
N GLU A 108 -2.55 -11.23 -17.99
CA GLU A 108 -2.67 -12.64 -17.56
C GLU A 108 -4.00 -12.99 -16.86
N THR A 109 -5.14 -12.56 -17.41
CA THR A 109 -6.45 -13.20 -17.11
C THR A 109 -7.03 -13.98 -18.29
N VAL A 110 -6.23 -14.26 -19.31
CA VAL A 110 -6.61 -15.18 -20.38
C VAL A 110 -5.57 -16.30 -20.53
N GLN A 111 -6.01 -17.49 -20.14
CA GLN A 111 -5.49 -18.83 -20.50
C GLN A 111 -4.34 -19.40 -19.67
N LEU A 112 -4.74 -20.00 -18.55
CA LEU A 112 -4.22 -21.29 -18.12
C LEU A 112 -5.10 -22.39 -18.73
N GLU A 113 -4.67 -23.00 -19.83
CA GLU A 113 -4.97 -24.41 -20.10
C GLU A 113 -3.68 -25.12 -20.53
N LEU A 114 -3.37 -26.19 -19.79
CA LEU A 114 -2.36 -27.18 -20.10
C LEU A 114 -2.60 -27.78 -21.49
N THR A 115 -1.55 -28.24 -22.19
CA THR A 115 -1.31 -29.68 -22.47
C THR A 115 -0.04 -29.91 -23.34
N GLN A 116 0.94 -30.58 -22.72
CA GLN A 116 1.84 -31.64 -23.23
C GLN A 116 2.64 -31.53 -24.55
N ALA A 117 3.97 -31.48 -24.36
CA ALA A 117 4.98 -32.42 -24.84
C ALA A 117 5.02 -32.97 -26.29
N GLN A 118 6.15 -32.63 -26.95
CA GLN A 118 7.07 -33.52 -27.72
C GLN A 118 6.92 -33.65 -29.27
N PRO A 119 7.99 -34.08 -30.03
CA PRO A 119 8.78 -33.20 -30.93
C PRO A 119 8.99 -33.74 -32.38
N ALA A 120 9.93 -33.11 -33.12
CA ALA A 120 10.58 -33.54 -34.40
C ALA A 120 9.83 -33.15 -35.71
N LEU A 121 10.40 -32.80 -36.87
CA LEU A 121 11.73 -32.88 -37.55
C LEU A 121 11.83 -31.66 -38.53
N ALA A 122 12.96 -30.95 -38.62
CA ALA A 122 14.01 -30.98 -39.67
C ALA A 122 13.57 -30.70 -41.15
N LEU A 123 14.07 -29.61 -41.77
CA LEU A 123 15.14 -29.57 -42.82
C LEU A 123 15.21 -28.18 -43.53
N VAL A 124 16.20 -27.33 -43.23
CA VAL A 124 17.31 -26.82 -44.09
C VAL A 124 16.96 -26.24 -45.50
N HIS A 125 17.13 -24.92 -45.73
CA HIS A 125 18.26 -24.28 -46.47
C HIS A 125 18.02 -22.79 -46.76
N GLN A 126 19.15 -22.06 -46.79
CA GLN A 126 19.40 -20.63 -46.99
C GLN A 126 18.96 -20.07 -48.35
N GLU A 127 18.66 -18.75 -48.39
CA GLU A 127 19.47 -17.77 -49.14
C GLU A 127 19.17 -16.32 -48.72
N ASN A 128 20.17 -15.46 -48.95
CA ASN A 128 20.44 -14.16 -48.32
C ASN A 128 19.74 -12.94 -48.99
N GLU A 129 19.64 -11.87 -48.16
CA GLU A 129 19.94 -10.45 -48.46
C GLU A 129 18.86 -9.39 -48.82
N LYS A 130 18.97 -8.28 -48.07
CA LYS A 130 18.56 -6.85 -48.28
C LYS A 130 17.13 -6.45 -47.87
N VAL A 131 16.92 -5.80 -46.72
CA VAL A 131 17.12 -4.36 -46.38
C VAL A 131 16.32 -3.40 -47.28
N ASP A 132 15.10 -3.04 -46.88
CA ASP A 132 14.70 -1.70 -46.39
C ASP A 132 13.17 -1.65 -46.15
N ARG A 133 12.78 -1.10 -44.99
CA ARG A 133 11.54 -0.33 -44.68
C ARG A 133 10.19 -0.83 -45.18
N LEU A 134 9.31 -1.20 -44.24
CA LEU A 134 7.91 -0.75 -44.10
C LEU A 134 7.21 -1.59 -43.03
N VAL A 135 6.82 -1.00 -41.89
CA VAL A 135 5.59 -1.40 -41.20
C VAL A 135 4.97 -0.14 -40.61
N ASP A 136 4.10 0.45 -41.43
CA ASP A 136 2.99 1.27 -40.98
C ASP A 136 1.75 0.37 -41.16
N SER A 137 1.02 0.11 -40.07
CA SER A 137 -0.40 -0.33 -40.04
C SER A 137 -0.70 -1.02 -38.70
N GLY A 138 -1.22 -0.24 -37.75
CA GLY A 138 -1.74 -0.76 -36.48
C GLY A 138 -2.38 0.28 -35.56
N ASN A 139 -2.36 1.57 -35.88
CA ASN A 139 -2.90 2.65 -35.04
C ASN A 139 -4.17 3.28 -35.63
N GLN A 140 -5.18 2.46 -35.94
CA GLN A 140 -6.55 2.93 -36.19
C GLN A 140 -7.55 2.00 -35.51
N LYS A 141 -7.51 1.95 -34.16
CA LYS A 141 -8.65 1.47 -33.36
C LYS A 141 -8.62 1.88 -31.87
N LEU A 142 -8.02 3.02 -31.54
CA LEU A 142 -8.01 3.56 -30.17
C LEU A 142 -8.47 5.03 -30.06
N ALA A 143 -9.08 5.56 -31.12
CA ALA A 143 -9.55 6.96 -31.18
C ALA A 143 -11.08 7.13 -31.06
N GLU A 144 -11.85 6.06 -30.80
CA GLU A 144 -13.31 6.12 -30.70
C GLU A 144 -13.86 5.74 -29.31
N LEU A 145 -13.03 5.73 -28.25
CA LEU A 145 -13.47 5.44 -26.87
C LEU A 145 -13.21 6.56 -25.85
N ILE A 146 -12.86 7.77 -26.30
CA ILE A 146 -12.60 8.94 -25.44
C ILE A 146 -13.55 10.10 -25.79
N GLU A 147 -14.83 9.82 -26.06
CA GLU A 147 -15.80 10.88 -26.31
C GLU A 147 -17.12 10.75 -25.54
N ASN A 148 -17.10 10.12 -24.37
CA ASN A 148 -18.20 10.22 -23.40
C ASN A 148 -17.68 10.22 -21.96
N ILE A 149 -16.98 11.29 -21.57
CA ILE A 149 -16.89 11.69 -20.17
C ILE A 149 -18.02 12.72 -19.98
N PRO A 150 -19.12 12.40 -19.26
CA PRO A 150 -19.97 13.45 -18.77
C PRO A 150 -19.20 14.20 -17.69
N ASP A 151 -18.95 15.49 -17.95
CA ASP A 151 -18.60 16.47 -16.94
C ASP A 151 -19.56 16.28 -15.75
N THR A 152 -19.05 15.73 -14.65
CA THR A 152 -19.81 15.66 -13.41
C THR A 152 -19.20 16.66 -12.46
N GLU A 153 -19.97 17.73 -12.35
CA GLU A 153 -19.88 18.84 -11.42
C GLU A 153 -19.64 18.37 -9.97
N CYS A 154 -19.12 19.29 -9.16
CA CYS A 154 -19.04 19.21 -7.72
C CYS A 154 -20.36 18.68 -7.11
N ILE A 155 -20.29 17.59 -6.32
CA ILE A 155 -21.43 17.11 -5.52
C ILE A 155 -20.96 16.85 -4.09
N ASP A 156 -21.79 17.32 -3.16
CA ASP A 156 -21.51 17.64 -1.77
C ASP A 156 -21.50 16.43 -0.81
N GLY A 157 -20.56 16.44 0.13
CA GLY A 157 -20.80 16.35 1.58
C GLY A 157 -21.19 15.02 2.25
N GLU A 158 -22.15 14.24 1.75
CA GLU A 158 -22.88 13.30 2.63
C GLU A 158 -22.75 11.81 2.28
N THR A 159 -22.25 11.44 1.11
CA THR A 159 -22.21 10.03 0.65
C THR A 159 -20.95 9.24 1.07
N ASN A 160 -19.93 9.90 1.63
CA ASN A 160 -18.67 9.24 2.02
C ASN A 160 -18.67 8.64 3.44
N ALA A 161 -19.41 9.23 4.39
CA ALA A 161 -19.33 8.83 5.81
C ALA A 161 -19.88 7.43 6.12
N LEU A 162 -20.96 7.01 5.43
CA LEU A 162 -21.60 5.71 5.67
C LEU A 162 -20.72 4.55 5.16
N ASN A 163 -20.07 4.72 4.01
CA ASN A 163 -19.15 3.73 3.45
C ASN A 163 -17.87 3.58 4.30
N GLN A 164 -17.39 4.69 4.86
CA GLN A 164 -16.20 4.70 5.71
C GLN A 164 -16.44 4.02 7.06
N THR A 165 -17.60 4.29 7.70
CA THR A 165 -18.00 3.65 8.95
C THR A 165 -18.10 2.12 8.82
N GLN A 166 -18.66 1.64 7.70
CA GLN A 166 -18.78 0.21 7.45
C GLN A 166 -17.42 -0.44 7.20
N LEU A 167 -16.52 0.23 6.49
CA LEU A 167 -15.13 -0.21 6.28
C LEU A 167 -14.36 -0.32 7.60
N TYR A 168 -14.51 0.66 8.49
CA TYR A 168 -13.87 0.65 9.82
C TYR A 168 -14.37 -0.50 10.68
N ARG A 169 -15.68 -0.77 10.65
CA ARG A 169 -16.29 -1.88 11.37
C ARG A 169 -15.70 -3.22 10.94
N GLU A 170 -15.55 -3.46 9.64
CA GLU A 170 -14.96 -4.70 9.13
C GLU A 170 -13.47 -4.84 9.46
N ARG A 171 -12.70 -3.74 9.39
CA ARG A 171 -11.28 -3.72 9.79
C ARG A 171 -11.09 -4.03 11.28
N ILE A 172 -11.92 -3.45 12.14
CA ILE A 172 -11.88 -3.66 13.60
C ILE A 172 -12.29 -5.09 13.95
N LYS A 173 -13.35 -5.61 13.32
CA LYS A 173 -13.78 -7.01 13.46
C LYS A 173 -12.69 -8.01 13.12
N LYS A 174 -11.88 -7.72 12.09
CA LYS A 174 -10.76 -8.58 11.71
C LYS A 174 -9.58 -8.46 12.67
N THR A 175 -9.27 -7.25 13.15
CA THR A 175 -8.04 -6.98 13.91
C THR A 175 -8.14 -7.31 15.40
N LEU A 176 -9.24 -6.95 16.08
CA LEU A 176 -9.37 -7.14 17.53
C LEU A 176 -9.22 -8.61 17.99
N PRO A 177 -9.83 -9.60 17.32
CA PRO A 177 -9.67 -11.00 17.71
C PRO A 177 -8.22 -11.50 17.61
N HIS A 178 -7.42 -10.96 16.68
CA HIS A 178 -6.00 -11.29 16.57
C HIS A 178 -5.16 -10.64 17.67
N LEU A 179 -5.53 -9.42 18.09
CA LEU A 179 -4.80 -8.69 19.15
C LEU A 179 -5.11 -9.23 20.55
N PHE A 180 -6.35 -9.68 20.77
CA PHE A 180 -6.83 -10.15 22.07
C PHE A 180 -7.52 -11.52 21.98
N PRO A 181 -6.79 -12.58 21.62
CA PRO A 181 -7.39 -13.91 21.39
C PRO A 181 -7.97 -14.56 22.65
N LYS A 182 -7.69 -14.01 23.84
CA LYS A 182 -8.14 -14.53 25.14
C LYS A 182 -9.30 -13.74 25.75
N GLU A 183 -9.66 -12.60 25.17
CA GLU A 183 -10.64 -11.67 25.73
C GLU A 183 -11.96 -11.79 24.98
N THR A 184 -13.08 -11.63 25.68
CA THR A 184 -14.41 -11.61 25.06
C THR A 184 -14.73 -10.21 24.53
N ILE A 185 -14.81 -10.07 23.21
CA ILE A 185 -15.19 -8.83 22.55
C ILE A 185 -16.70 -8.84 22.32
N GLN A 186 -17.41 -7.85 22.84
CA GLN A 186 -18.83 -7.64 22.54
C GLN A 186 -18.96 -6.57 21.47
N TRP A 187 -19.72 -6.85 20.42
CA TRP A 187 -19.90 -5.95 19.28
C TRP A 187 -21.21 -5.18 19.39
N ASP A 188 -21.24 -3.96 18.83
CA ASP A 188 -22.44 -3.13 18.70
C ASP A 188 -23.15 -2.87 20.05
N VAL A 189 -22.36 -2.56 21.08
CA VAL A 189 -22.87 -2.33 22.44
C VAL A 189 -23.53 -0.96 22.53
N THR A 190 -24.77 -0.92 23.04
CA THR A 190 -25.48 0.34 23.27
C THR A 190 -25.42 0.70 24.75
N LEU A 191 -24.85 1.87 25.08
CA LEU A 191 -24.80 2.39 26.45
C LEU A 191 -25.28 3.85 26.44
N LEU A 192 -26.18 4.21 27.37
CA LEU A 192 -26.72 5.57 27.49
C LEU A 192 -27.27 6.16 26.17
N SER A 193 -27.92 5.32 25.36
CA SER A 193 -28.45 5.66 24.02
C SER A 193 -27.38 5.98 22.97
N GLN A 194 -26.12 5.62 23.22
CA GLN A 194 -25.02 5.72 22.27
C GLN A 194 -24.53 4.33 21.89
N THR A 195 -24.34 4.12 20.59
CA THR A 195 -23.85 2.84 20.04
C THR A 195 -22.33 2.88 19.93
N PHE A 196 -21.69 1.93 20.58
CA PHE A 196 -20.26 1.68 20.49
C PHE A 196 -20.00 0.52 19.55
N LEU A 197 -18.87 0.59 18.85
CA LEU A 197 -18.51 -0.42 17.87
C LEU A 197 -18.16 -1.75 18.53
N ALA A 198 -17.39 -1.68 19.61
CA ALA A 198 -16.99 -2.84 20.38
C ALA A 198 -16.75 -2.47 21.84
N GLN A 199 -16.94 -3.44 22.72
CA GLN A 199 -16.56 -3.40 24.12
C GLN A 199 -15.53 -4.49 24.38
N LEU A 200 -14.44 -4.11 25.05
CA LEU A 200 -13.38 -4.98 25.51
C LEU A 200 -13.14 -4.71 27.00
N ASN A 201 -13.59 -5.60 27.88
CA ASN A 201 -13.57 -5.38 29.32
C ASN A 201 -14.29 -4.08 29.74
N ASP A 202 -13.56 -3.15 30.35
CA ASP A 202 -14.00 -1.81 30.76
C ASP A 202 -13.74 -0.73 29.69
N ILE A 203 -13.33 -1.14 28.48
CA ILE A 203 -13.03 -0.24 27.37
C ILE A 203 -14.17 -0.28 26.34
N LEU A 204 -14.70 0.90 26.02
CA LEU A 204 -15.65 1.14 24.94
C LEU A 204 -14.90 1.72 23.74
N ILE A 205 -15.09 1.12 22.57
CA ILE A 205 -14.47 1.55 21.31
C ILE A 205 -15.52 2.30 20.50
N TYR A 206 -15.25 3.57 20.26
CA TYR A 206 -16.07 4.50 19.49
C TYR A 206 -15.39 4.86 18.19
N CYS A 207 -16.12 4.97 17.08
CA CYS A 207 -15.56 5.38 15.79
C CYS A 207 -15.82 6.88 15.56
N ALA A 208 -14.77 7.63 15.21
CA ALA A 208 -14.81 9.11 15.17
C ALA A 208 -15.85 9.69 14.18
N ASP A 209 -16.20 8.95 13.13
CA ASP A 209 -17.16 9.35 12.08
C ASP A 209 -18.64 9.18 12.47
N MET A 210 -18.92 8.70 13.68
CA MET A 210 -20.27 8.76 14.22
C MET A 210 -20.50 10.22 14.65
N ASP A 211 -21.22 11.02 13.86
CA ASP A 211 -21.56 12.46 14.02
C ASP A 211 -22.10 12.90 15.40
N GLN A 212 -22.22 11.99 16.35
CA GLN A 212 -22.55 12.28 17.74
C GLN A 212 -21.32 12.77 18.52
N LYS A 213 -21.46 13.96 19.12
CA LYS A 213 -20.50 14.46 20.11
C LYS A 213 -20.45 13.52 21.31
N LEU A 214 -19.40 12.71 21.37
CA LEU A 214 -19.15 11.79 22.47
C LEU A 214 -18.70 12.57 23.72
N ASN A 215 -19.53 12.58 24.77
CA ASN A 215 -19.13 13.12 26.06
C ASN A 215 -18.40 12.05 26.89
N LYS A 216 -17.06 12.00 26.74
CA LYS A 216 -16.19 11.03 27.43
C LYS A 216 -16.32 11.06 28.96
N GLU A 217 -16.70 12.19 29.55
CA GLU A 217 -16.75 12.36 31.00
C GLU A 217 -17.86 11.56 31.67
N ILE A 218 -18.98 11.33 30.98
CA ILE A 218 -20.11 10.57 31.51
C ILE A 218 -19.70 9.12 31.70
N TYR A 219 -19.12 8.51 30.67
CA TYR A 219 -18.63 7.15 30.69
C TYR A 219 -17.49 6.94 31.69
N PHE A 220 -16.59 7.92 31.83
CA PHE A 220 -15.50 7.86 32.79
C PHE A 220 -16.00 7.84 34.24
N LYS A 221 -17.07 8.57 34.57
CA LYS A 221 -17.71 8.54 35.90
C LYS A 221 -18.31 7.16 36.23
N ASP A 222 -18.80 6.47 35.22
CA ASP A 222 -19.35 5.12 35.33
C ASP A 222 -18.26 4.02 35.28
N GLY A 223 -16.98 4.41 35.28
CA GLY A 223 -15.84 3.50 35.28
C GLY A 223 -15.43 2.97 33.90
N TRP A 224 -16.06 3.45 32.83
CA TRP A 224 -15.74 3.07 31.47
C TRP A 224 -14.62 3.93 30.88
N LYS A 225 -13.74 3.30 30.11
CA LYS A 225 -12.73 3.99 29.30
C LYS A 225 -13.20 4.05 27.87
N VAL A 226 -13.34 5.25 27.31
CA VAL A 226 -13.74 5.38 25.91
C VAL A 226 -12.53 5.68 25.03
N MET A 227 -12.25 4.76 24.11
CA MET A 227 -11.28 4.94 23.04
C MET A 227 -12.01 5.44 21.80
N VAL A 228 -11.54 6.55 21.23
CA VAL A 228 -12.02 7.01 19.93
C VAL A 228 -11.04 6.53 18.89
N VAL A 229 -11.54 5.83 17.88
CA VAL A 229 -10.77 5.26 16.79
C VAL A 229 -11.12 6.04 15.53
N GLY A 230 -10.14 6.76 15.01
CA GLY A 230 -10.20 7.40 13.71
C GLY A 230 -9.47 6.58 12.65
N GLU A 231 -9.31 7.20 11.48
CA GLU A 231 -8.63 6.60 10.34
C GLU A 231 -7.16 6.24 10.66
N GLU A 232 -6.48 7.11 11.40
CA GLU A 232 -5.06 6.92 11.74
C GLU A 232 -4.86 5.69 12.63
N GLU A 233 -5.68 5.51 13.67
CA GLU A 233 -5.56 4.36 14.56
C GLU A 233 -5.86 3.05 13.82
N LEU A 234 -6.71 3.09 12.78
CA LEU A 234 -7.05 1.94 11.96
C LEU A 234 -6.02 1.61 10.89
N ALA A 235 -5.35 2.64 10.34
CA ALA A 235 -4.25 2.47 9.42
C ALA A 235 -3.06 1.76 10.09
N TYR A 236 -2.92 1.86 11.42
CA TYR A 236 -1.80 1.30 12.17
C TYR A 236 -2.24 0.35 13.31
N PRO A 237 -2.46 -0.96 13.04
CA PRO A 237 -2.93 -1.93 14.04
C PRO A 237 -2.08 -2.02 15.32
N ARG A 238 -0.76 -1.83 15.22
CA ARG A 238 0.14 -1.78 16.38
C ARG A 238 -0.14 -0.56 17.28
N ARG A 239 -0.52 0.59 16.71
CA ARG A 239 -0.88 1.78 17.49
C ARG A 239 -2.17 1.51 18.27
N LEU A 240 -3.19 1.00 17.58
CA LEU A 240 -4.44 0.55 18.20
C LEU A 240 -4.20 -0.44 19.35
N GLU A 241 -3.36 -1.46 19.12
CA GLU A 241 -2.97 -2.42 20.15
C GLU A 241 -2.28 -1.77 21.35
N ARG A 242 -1.31 -0.88 21.10
CA ARG A 242 -0.56 -0.19 22.16
C ARG A 242 -1.48 0.69 22.99
N GLU A 243 -2.40 1.42 22.35
CA GLU A 243 -3.37 2.26 23.05
C GLU A 243 -4.34 1.42 23.89
N LEU A 244 -4.91 0.35 23.33
CA LEU A 244 -5.76 -0.58 24.08
C LEU A 244 -5.01 -1.18 25.27
N LYS A 245 -3.77 -1.66 25.07
CA LYS A 245 -2.94 -2.17 26.16
C LYS A 245 -2.63 -1.12 27.21
N ASN A 246 -2.41 0.14 26.82
CA ASN A 246 -2.20 1.24 27.75
C ASN A 246 -3.46 1.51 28.58
N LEU A 247 -4.64 1.57 27.95
CA LEU A 247 -5.92 1.73 28.64
C LEU A 247 -6.21 0.58 29.60
N MET A 248 -5.89 -0.66 29.22
CA MET A 248 -6.00 -1.83 30.10
C MET A 248 -5.04 -1.74 31.29
N ARG A 249 -3.79 -1.27 31.09
CA ARG A 249 -2.80 -1.09 32.17
C ARG A 249 -3.21 0.00 33.16
N ILE A 250 -3.74 1.11 32.66
CA ILE A 250 -4.21 2.23 33.51
C ILE A 250 -5.38 1.76 34.41
N GLY A 251 -6.17 0.78 33.95
CA GLY A 251 -7.26 0.16 34.72
C GLY A 251 -6.84 -0.75 35.86
N LYS A 252 -5.60 -1.26 35.87
CA LYS A 252 -5.13 -2.18 36.91
C LYS A 252 -4.66 -1.49 38.20
N LYS A 253 -5.10 -0.26 38.46
CA LYS A 253 -5.06 0.28 39.83
C LYS A 253 -6.22 -0.32 40.62
N ILE A 254 -6.07 -1.60 40.95
CA ILE A 254 -6.88 -2.26 41.97
C ILE A 254 -6.58 -1.54 43.29
N LYS A 255 -7.65 -1.05 43.91
CA LYS A 255 -7.71 -0.66 45.31
C LYS A 255 -7.94 -1.91 46.14
#